data_AF-A8GNI2-F1
#
_entry.id   AF-A8GNI2-F1
#
_cell.length_a   1.000
_cell.length_b   1.000
_cell.length_c   1.000
_cell.angle_alpha   90.00
_cell.angle_beta   90.00
_cell.angle_gamma   90.00
#
_symmetry.space_group_name_H-M   'P 1'
#
loop_
_entity.id
_entity.type
_entity.pdbx_description
1 polymer ?
#
loop_
_entity_poly.entity_id
_entity_poly.type
_entity_poly.pdbx_seq_one_letter_code
_entity_poly.pdbx_strand_id
1 'polypeptide(L)'
;MINLAWNLRLIRANSLADIKKYVETLNAYGYTRLYGTIKDTLELLKEKINIHSTIIEFTDGKNTGADCNTTQQDVIDSAIAVIRNPQFNMYAVGFGKNYNKEFFEEIAMRG
;
A
#
# COMPACT_ATOMS: atom_id res chain seq x y z
N MET A 1 -13.24 -3.13 -6.87
CA MET A 1 -11.81 -2.96 -7.18
C MET A 1 -11.23 -1.95 -6.20
N ILE A 2 -10.33 -2.38 -5.31
CA ILE A 2 -9.77 -1.56 -4.22
C ILE A 2 -8.40 -1.04 -4.69
N ASN A 3 -8.23 0.27 -4.78
CA ASN A 3 -6.90 0.89 -4.83
C ASN A 3 -6.80 1.89 -3.68
N LEU A 4 -5.85 1.62 -2.79
CA LEU A 4 -5.65 2.25 -1.48
C LEU A 4 -4.76 3.51 -1.53
N ALA A 5 -4.72 4.24 -2.65
CA ALA A 5 -3.72 5.30 -2.83
C ALA A 5 -4.02 6.68 -2.23
N TRP A 6 -5.23 7.00 -1.76
CA TRP A 6 -5.64 8.41 -1.77
C TRP A 6 -5.96 9.15 -0.47
N ASN A 7 -5.93 8.56 0.73
CA ASN A 7 -6.29 9.37 1.90
C ASN A 7 -5.64 8.99 3.23
N LEU A 8 -4.33 9.17 3.33
CA LEU A 8 -3.70 9.49 4.62
C LEU A 8 -4.21 10.82 5.23
N ARG A 9 -5.03 11.58 4.50
CA ARG A 9 -5.83 12.70 5.01
C ARG A 9 -7.08 12.29 5.82
N LEU A 10 -7.55 11.04 5.78
CA LEU A 10 -8.83 10.64 6.40
C LEU A 10 -8.77 10.02 7.80
N ILE A 11 -7.60 9.87 8.41
CA ILE A 11 -7.52 9.51 9.84
C ILE A 11 -7.76 10.76 10.71
N ARG A 12 -8.87 11.45 10.45
CA ARG A 12 -9.66 12.20 11.44
C ARG A 12 -11.01 11.50 11.68
N ALA A 13 -11.11 10.22 11.32
CA ALA A 13 -12.19 9.35 11.79
C ALA A 13 -11.91 8.99 13.25
N ASN A 14 -12.63 9.63 14.17
CA ASN A 14 -12.44 9.44 15.61
C ASN A 14 -13.09 8.14 16.13
N SER A 15 -13.77 7.36 15.29
CA SER A 15 -14.47 6.12 15.67
C SER A 15 -14.47 5.03 14.60
N LEU A 16 -14.61 3.77 15.03
CA LEU A 16 -14.80 2.61 14.14
C LEU A 16 -16.03 2.74 13.23
N ALA A 17 -17.08 3.42 13.70
CA ALA A 17 -18.30 3.62 12.93
C ALA A 17 -18.06 4.51 11.70
N ASP A 18 -17.24 5.56 11.85
CA ASP A 18 -16.89 6.46 10.74
C ASP A 18 -16.08 5.73 9.67
N ILE A 19 -15.16 4.84 10.08
CA ILE A 19 -14.37 4.00 9.17
C ILE A 19 -15.28 3.07 8.38
N LYS A 20 -16.23 2.38 9.05
CA LYS A 20 -17.19 1.49 8.37
C LYS A 20 -18.02 2.24 7.34
N LYS A 21 -18.58 3.38 7.74
CA LYS A 21 -19.38 4.23 6.85
C LYS A 21 -18.55 4.70 5.64
N TYR A 22 -17.30 5.09 5.85
CA TYR A 22 -16.42 5.47 4.75
C TYR A 22 -16.19 4.31 3.78
N VAL A 23 -15.85 3.12 4.30
CA VAL A 23 -15.61 1.92 3.48
C VAL A 23 -16.83 1.56 2.62
N GLU A 24 -18.04 1.69 3.16
CA GLU A 24 -19.29 1.44 2.43
C GLU A 24 -19.53 2.40 1.25
N THR A 25 -18.92 3.59 1.27
CA THR A 25 -19.04 4.58 0.20
C THR A 25 -18.00 4.44 -0.91
N LEU A 26 -17.02 3.53 -0.75
CA LEU A 26 -15.95 3.34 -1.73
C LEU A 26 -16.48 2.73 -3.02
N ASN A 27 -16.14 3.37 -4.15
CA ASN A 27 -16.46 2.90 -5.48
C ASN A 27 -15.18 2.74 -6.30
N ALA A 28 -15.16 1.76 -7.20
CA ALA A 28 -14.05 1.58 -8.13
C ALA A 28 -14.05 2.69 -9.19
N TYR A 29 -12.90 3.32 -9.42
CA TYR A 29 -12.75 4.38 -10.42
C TYR A 29 -11.31 4.49 -10.94
N GLY A 30 -11.17 4.69 -12.26
CA GLY A 30 -9.89 5.07 -12.88
C GLY A 30 -8.87 3.94 -13.05
N TYR A 31 -7.59 4.28 -12.85
CA TYR A 31 -6.42 3.43 -13.08
C TYR A 31 -5.76 2.98 -11.76
N THR A 32 -4.83 2.03 -11.85
CA THR A 32 -4.16 1.47 -10.66
C THR A 32 -2.78 2.10 -10.44
N ARG A 33 -2.65 3.00 -9.43
CA ARG A 33 -1.37 3.62 -9.01
C ARG A 33 -0.67 2.83 -7.90
N LEU A 34 -0.51 1.52 -8.10
CA LEU A 34 0.01 0.59 -7.08
C LEU A 34 1.35 1.03 -6.48
N TYR A 35 2.31 1.41 -7.34
CA TYR A 35 3.66 1.74 -6.88
C TYR A 35 3.69 3.03 -6.06
N GLY A 36 2.95 4.04 -6.50
CA GLY A 36 2.77 5.28 -5.74
C GLY A 36 2.13 5.03 -4.36
N THR A 37 1.03 4.25 -4.30
CA THR A 37 0.35 3.90 -3.04
C THR A 37 1.30 3.30 -2.00
N ILE A 38 2.06 2.28 -2.42
CA ILE A 38 2.95 1.55 -1.52
C ILE A 38 4.08 2.48 -1.07
N LYS A 39 4.68 3.25 -1.98
CA LYS A 39 5.75 4.20 -1.65
C LYS A 39 5.27 5.26 -0.66
N ASP A 40 4.12 5.89 -0.92
CA ASP A 40 3.57 6.94 -0.06
C ASP A 40 3.28 6.40 1.35
N THR A 41 2.82 5.15 1.46
CA THR A 41 2.57 4.49 2.75
C THR A 41 3.86 4.16 3.50
N LEU A 42 4.87 3.64 2.77
CA LEU A 42 6.18 3.32 3.34
C LEU A 42 6.88 4.57 3.87
N GLU A 43 6.87 5.67 3.13
CA GLU A 43 7.44 6.95 3.57
C GLU A 43 6.75 7.49 4.84
N LEU A 44 5.42 7.38 4.93
CA LEU A 44 4.71 7.78 6.15
C LEU A 44 5.10 6.92 7.38
N LEU A 45 5.41 5.64 7.17
CA LEU A 45 5.77 4.74 8.25
C LEU A 45 7.26 4.80 8.61
N LYS A 46 8.14 5.25 7.70
CA LYS A 46 9.55 5.56 8.01
C LYS A 46 9.68 6.55 9.17
N GLU A 47 8.78 7.51 9.29
CA GLU A 47 8.81 8.53 10.35
C GLU A 47 8.29 8.01 11.71
N LYS A 48 7.73 6.80 11.75
CA LYS A 48 7.05 6.22 12.93
C LYS A 48 7.76 4.99 13.48
N ILE A 49 9.10 5.00 13.47
CA ILE A 49 9.95 3.86 13.83
C ILE A 49 9.69 3.22 15.19
N ASN A 50 9.11 3.95 16.16
CA ASN A 50 8.88 3.48 17.53
C ASN A 50 7.54 2.74 17.72
N ILE A 51 6.77 2.53 16.66
CA ILE A 51 5.43 1.92 16.73
C ILE A 51 5.41 0.67 15.87
N HIS A 52 4.90 -0.44 16.44
CA HIS A 52 4.61 -1.63 15.65
C HIS A 52 3.60 -1.32 14.55
N SER A 53 4.02 -1.47 13.31
CA SER A 53 3.28 -1.05 12.13
C SER A 53 3.04 -2.24 11.22
N THR A 54 1.83 -2.35 10.68
CA THR A 54 1.46 -3.41 9.75
C THR A 54 0.81 -2.78 8.52
N ILE A 55 1.36 -3.06 7.34
CA ILE A 55 0.73 -2.75 6.06
C ILE A 55 0.05 -4.01 5.53
N ILE A 56 -1.19 -3.86 5.06
CA ILE A 56 -1.89 -4.89 4.31
C ILE A 56 -2.34 -4.27 2.99
N GLU A 57 -1.71 -4.68 1.89
CA GLU A 57 -2.01 -4.19 0.55
C GLU A 57 -2.95 -5.17 -0.18
N PHE A 58 -4.00 -4.64 -0.78
CA PHE A 58 -4.98 -5.39 -1.57
C PHE A 58 -4.98 -4.89 -3.01
N THR A 59 -4.76 -5.79 -3.98
CA THR A 59 -4.87 -5.44 -5.40
C THR A 59 -5.39 -6.60 -6.24
N ASP A 60 -6.05 -6.29 -7.35
CA ASP A 60 -6.47 -7.27 -8.36
C ASP A 60 -5.85 -7.02 -9.75
N GLY A 61 -4.98 -6.02 -9.86
CA GLY A 61 -4.36 -5.58 -11.11
C GLY A 61 -2.92 -5.12 -10.96
N LYS A 62 -2.26 -4.89 -12.10
CA LYS A 62 -0.91 -4.33 -12.17
C LYS A 62 -0.93 -2.81 -12.01
N ASN A 63 0.24 -2.20 -11.78
CA ASN A 63 0.39 -0.76 -11.88
C ASN A 63 0.11 -0.30 -13.33
N THR A 64 -0.95 0.49 -13.52
CA THR A 64 -1.37 1.04 -14.82
C THR A 64 -1.52 2.55 -14.81
N GLY A 65 -1.34 3.19 -13.64
CA GLY A 65 -1.44 4.63 -13.51
C GLY A 65 -0.29 5.37 -14.19
N ALA A 66 -0.65 6.38 -14.98
CA ALA A 66 0.30 7.28 -15.62
C ALA A 66 0.86 8.38 -14.67
N ASP A 67 0.33 8.48 -13.44
CA ASP A 67 0.66 9.52 -12.45
C ASP A 67 1.70 9.07 -11.41
N CYS A 68 2.78 8.43 -11.83
CA CYS A 68 3.91 8.30 -10.92
C CYS A 68 5.22 8.13 -11.67
N ASN A 69 6.14 9.08 -11.49
CA ASN A 69 7.58 8.88 -11.68
C ASN A 69 8.16 7.86 -10.67
N THR A 70 7.33 6.96 -10.14
CA THR A 70 7.68 5.92 -9.17
C THR A 70 7.74 4.61 -9.92
N THR A 71 8.96 4.09 -10.00
CA THR A 71 9.27 2.80 -10.60
C THR A 71 9.05 1.67 -9.61
N GLN A 72 9.04 0.43 -10.10
CA GLN A 72 9.08 -0.75 -9.24
C GLN A 72 10.28 -0.72 -8.29
N GLN A 73 11.44 -0.29 -8.78
CA GLN A 73 12.68 -0.23 -8.00
C GLN A 73 12.58 0.78 -6.85
N ASP A 74 11.97 1.94 -7.09
CA ASP A 74 11.76 2.95 -6.03
C ASP A 74 10.95 2.40 -4.85
N VAL A 75 9.96 1.55 -5.13
CA VAL A 75 9.13 0.90 -4.10
C VAL A 75 9.95 -0.13 -3.35
N ILE A 76 10.72 -0.97 -4.06
CA ILE A 76 11.58 -1.98 -3.47
C ILE A 76 12.61 -1.34 -2.53
N ASP A 77 13.28 -0.28 -2.97
CA ASP A 77 14.29 0.42 -2.17
C ASP A 77 13.67 1.04 -0.91
N SER A 78 12.47 1.60 -1.04
CA SER A 78 11.70 2.14 0.09
C SER A 78 11.27 1.04 1.06
N ALA A 79 10.85 -0.11 0.54
CA ALA A 79 10.41 -1.26 1.33
C ALA A 79 11.58 -1.83 2.13
N ILE A 80 12.75 -2.05 1.50
CA ILE A 80 13.96 -2.54 2.19
C ILE A 80 14.36 -1.61 3.34
N ALA A 81 14.29 -0.29 3.13
CA ALA A 81 14.65 0.68 4.17
C ALA A 81 13.73 0.60 5.40
N VAL A 82 12.48 0.19 5.22
CA VAL A 82 11.47 0.09 6.29
C VAL A 82 11.42 -1.30 6.91
N ILE A 83 11.45 -2.36 6.11
CA ILE A 83 11.25 -3.74 6.58
C ILE A 83 12.43 -4.25 7.41
N ARG A 84 13.63 -3.65 7.28
CA ARG A 84 14.73 -3.90 8.22
C ARG A 84 14.41 -3.53 9.67
N ASN A 85 13.36 -2.73 9.91
CA ASN A 85 12.83 -2.52 11.25
C ASN A 85 11.93 -3.72 11.62
N PRO A 86 12.30 -4.54 12.62
CA PRO A 86 11.49 -5.70 13.02
C PRO A 86 10.12 -5.31 13.60
N GLN A 87 9.88 -4.02 13.85
CA GLN A 87 8.58 -3.51 14.26
C GLN A 87 7.62 -3.32 13.07
N PHE A 88 8.06 -3.58 11.84
CA PHE A 88 7.27 -3.38 10.64
C PHE A 88 6.98 -4.71 9.93
N ASN A 89 5.72 -4.94 9.59
CA ASN A 89 5.29 -6.08 8.76
C ASN A 89 4.52 -5.57 7.54
N MET A 90 4.72 -6.22 6.39
CA MET A 90 3.93 -5.95 5.19
C MET A 90 3.39 -7.26 4.60
N TYR A 91 2.09 -7.26 4.31
CA TYR A 91 1.40 -8.36 3.64
C TYR A 91 0.78 -7.85 2.34
N ALA A 92 0.86 -8.67 1.30
CA ALA A 92 0.21 -8.38 0.02
C ALA A 92 -0.81 -9.48 -0.32
N VAL A 93 -2.01 -9.06 -0.68
CA VAL A 93 -3.13 -9.93 -1.04
C VAL A 93 -3.56 -9.61 -2.46
N GLY A 94 -3.20 -10.52 -3.38
CA GLY A 94 -3.61 -10.45 -4.79
C GLY A 94 -4.94 -11.16 -5.02
N PHE A 95 -5.89 -10.49 -5.67
CA PHE A 95 -7.14 -11.09 -6.11
C PHE A 95 -7.12 -11.40 -7.61
N GLY A 96 -7.69 -12.53 -8.00
CA GLY A 96 -7.74 -12.93 -9.41
C GLY A 96 -6.35 -13.30 -9.96
N LYS A 97 -6.16 -13.10 -11.28
CA LYS A 97 -4.97 -13.57 -12.01
C LYS A 97 -4.14 -12.44 -12.65
N ASN A 98 -4.63 -11.20 -12.55
CA ASN A 98 -4.09 -10.08 -13.33
C ASN A 98 -3.11 -9.20 -12.53
N TYR A 99 -2.91 -9.46 -11.24
CA TYR A 99 -1.93 -8.73 -10.44
C TYR A 99 -0.49 -9.20 -10.72
N ASN A 100 0.49 -8.37 -10.36
CA ASN A 100 1.91 -8.70 -10.52
C ASN A 100 2.40 -9.53 -9.32
N LYS A 101 2.29 -10.86 -9.39
CA LYS A 101 2.70 -11.77 -8.32
C LYS A 101 4.20 -11.68 -7.99
N GLU A 102 5.03 -11.67 -9.03
CA GLU A 102 6.50 -11.63 -8.91
C GLU A 102 6.96 -10.40 -8.12
N PHE A 103 6.35 -9.24 -8.36
CA PHE A 103 6.64 -8.02 -7.60
C PHE A 103 6.38 -8.16 -6.09
N PHE A 104 5.26 -8.77 -5.71
CA PHE A 104 4.94 -8.95 -4.29
C PHE A 104 5.82 -10.00 -3.61
N GLU A 105 6.17 -11.07 -4.33
CA GLU A 105 7.15 -12.06 -3.86
C GLU A 105 8.53 -11.39 -3.67
N GLU A 106 8.93 -10.49 -4.57
CA GLU A 106 10.18 -9.75 -4.46
C GLU A 106 10.22 -8.84 -3.22
N ILE A 107 9.12 -8.14 -2.89
CA ILE A 107 9.02 -7.36 -1.65
C ILE A 107 9.09 -8.29 -0.43
N ALA A 108 8.35 -9.41 -0.46
CA ALA A 108 8.29 -10.35 0.66
C ALA A 108 9.63 -11.05 0.94
N MET A 109 10.42 -11.36 -0.09
CA MET A 109 11.73 -12.01 0.05
C MET A 109 12.83 -11.07 0.56
N ARG A 110 12.65 -9.75 0.43
CA ARG A 110 13.64 -8.74 0.82
C ARG A 110 13.39 -8.15 2.21
N GLY A 111 12.29 -8.54 2.84
CA GLY A 111 11.98 -8.31 4.26
C GLY A 111 12.46 -9.45 5.13
#